data_AF-A0A3D0HGF0-F1
#
_entry.id   AF-A0A3D0HGF0-F1
#
_cell.length_a   1.000
_cell.length_b   1.000
_cell.length_c   1.000
_cell.angle_alpha   90.00
_cell.angle_beta   90.00
_cell.angle_gamma   90.00
#
_symmetry.space_group_name_H-M   'P 1'
#
loop_
_entity.id
_entity.type
_entity.pdbx_description
1 polymer ?
#
loop_
_entity_poly.entity_id
_entity_poly.type
_entity_poly.pdbx_seq_one_letter_code
_entity_poly.pdbx_strand_id
1 'polypeptide(L)'
;DGIENNSLVLLALGWRAVWVGNEDLGFEVRDFAKSISYTKSWVTKDNIFATVKQDCRDIDSDFSMVDILMVDLDGNDFYVTEALLDGGMKPSVLVLEYNSYLPPPIDWKMEYNPENIWVPPSLNYGASLQAYVNLLSRRGYFLVACNAQTGNNAFFVKNELAGKFGDVSREIGDLYVGRAQNVYNTPHNKKKLSRDFIESVLRSGLKQQ
;
A
#
# COMPACT_ATOMS: atom_id res chain seq x y z
N ASP A 1 -13.46 -0.95 -8.13
CA ASP A 1 -14.74 -0.49 -7.54
C ASP A 1 -14.61 0.10 -6.13
N GLY A 2 -13.42 0.13 -5.52
CA GLY A 2 -13.22 0.65 -4.16
C GLY A 2 -13.51 -0.36 -3.05
N ILE A 3 -13.75 -1.64 -3.39
CA ILE A 3 -14.01 -2.71 -2.41
C ILE A 3 -12.72 -3.33 -1.88
N GLU A 4 -11.69 -3.41 -2.70
CA GLU A 4 -10.38 -3.96 -2.35
C GLU A 4 -9.42 -2.81 -2.06
N ASN A 5 -9.65 -2.12 -0.93
CA ASN A 5 -8.72 -1.10 -0.45
C ASN A 5 -8.44 -1.28 1.04
N ASN A 6 -7.26 -0.80 1.44
CA ASN A 6 -6.77 -0.92 2.81
C ASN A 6 -6.95 0.37 3.63
N SER A 7 -7.68 1.37 3.10
CA SER A 7 -7.78 2.72 3.69
C SER A 7 -9.20 3.18 4.04
N LEU A 8 -10.24 2.40 3.73
CA LEU A 8 -11.64 2.74 4.07
C LEU A 8 -11.87 3.03 5.55
N VAL A 9 -11.25 2.23 6.42
CA VAL A 9 -11.37 2.43 7.87
C VAL A 9 -10.70 3.75 8.29
N LEU A 10 -9.57 4.12 7.67
CA LEU A 10 -8.92 5.40 7.95
C LEU A 10 -9.81 6.57 7.52
N LEU A 11 -10.41 6.49 6.33
CA LEU A 11 -11.38 7.48 5.86
C LEU A 11 -12.57 7.61 6.83
N ALA A 12 -13.07 6.50 7.36
CA ALA A 12 -14.14 6.48 8.36
C ALA A 12 -13.73 7.11 9.70
N LEU A 13 -12.43 7.13 10.00
CA LEU A 13 -11.84 7.79 11.17
C LEU A 13 -11.43 9.24 10.89
N GLY A 14 -11.91 9.82 9.79
CA GLY A 14 -11.67 11.22 9.44
C GLY A 14 -10.35 11.50 8.74
N TRP A 15 -9.63 10.47 8.29
CA TRP A 15 -8.45 10.67 7.46
C TRP A 15 -8.84 11.14 6.05
N ARG A 16 -7.86 11.69 5.34
CA ARG A 16 -7.97 12.00 3.91
C ARG A 16 -7.11 11.02 3.11
N ALA A 17 -7.51 10.74 1.87
CA ALA A 17 -6.80 9.82 1.00
C ALA A 17 -6.60 10.40 -0.41
N VAL A 18 -5.45 10.05 -0.99
CA VAL A 18 -5.19 10.12 -2.41
C VAL A 18 -5.16 8.69 -2.93
N TRP A 19 -6.01 8.39 -3.90
CA TRP A 19 -6.05 7.10 -4.57
C TRP A 19 -5.63 7.27 -6.02
N VAL A 20 -4.79 6.36 -6.50
CA VAL A 20 -4.39 6.30 -7.91
C VAL A 20 -4.48 4.85 -8.34
N GLY A 21 -5.16 4.60 -9.46
CA GLY A 21 -5.35 3.25 -9.98
C GLY A 21 -6.08 3.26 -11.31
N ASN A 22 -6.25 2.10 -11.95
CA ASN A 22 -6.86 2.01 -13.28
C ASN A 22 -8.34 1.57 -13.27
N GLU A 23 -8.92 1.39 -12.09
CA GLU A 23 -10.25 0.82 -11.92
C GLU A 23 -11.37 1.88 -11.95
N ASP A 24 -12.58 1.49 -12.32
CA ASP A 24 -13.74 2.32 -12.04
C ASP A 24 -14.15 2.15 -10.57
N LEU A 25 -14.41 3.27 -9.88
CA LEU A 25 -14.92 3.23 -8.52
C LEU A 25 -16.43 2.98 -8.53
N GLY A 26 -16.91 2.25 -7.54
CA GLY A 26 -18.33 1.92 -7.40
C GLY A 26 -19.17 3.08 -6.87
N PHE A 27 -18.56 4.23 -6.55
CA PHE A 27 -19.20 5.40 -5.97
C PHE A 27 -18.64 6.70 -6.56
N GLU A 28 -19.39 7.78 -6.40
CA GLU A 28 -19.04 9.11 -6.92
C GLU A 28 -18.06 9.80 -5.96
N VAL A 29 -16.79 9.93 -6.35
CA VAL A 29 -15.74 10.57 -5.52
C VAL A 29 -16.06 12.01 -5.18
N ARG A 30 -16.78 12.73 -6.05
CA ARG A 30 -17.20 14.12 -5.83
C ARG A 30 -18.02 14.32 -4.55
N ASP A 31 -18.74 13.28 -4.10
CA ASP A 31 -19.51 13.31 -2.85
C ASP A 31 -18.59 13.38 -1.61
N PHE A 32 -17.29 13.08 -1.81
CA PHE A 32 -16.24 13.02 -0.80
C PHE A 32 -15.02 13.88 -1.17
N ALA A 33 -15.18 14.88 -2.05
CA ALA A 33 -14.05 15.62 -2.66
C ALA A 33 -13.12 16.33 -1.66
N LYS A 34 -13.54 16.57 -0.41
CA LYS A 34 -12.68 17.12 0.65
C LYS A 34 -11.81 16.07 1.35
N SER A 35 -12.17 14.80 1.20
CA SER A 35 -11.56 13.68 1.92
C SER A 35 -10.87 12.70 0.99
N ILE A 36 -11.28 12.63 -0.28
CA ILE A 36 -10.73 11.70 -1.26
C ILE A 36 -10.44 12.46 -2.56
N SER A 37 -9.20 12.37 -3.04
CA SER A 37 -8.89 12.57 -4.46
C SER A 37 -8.63 11.21 -5.10
N TYR A 38 -9.14 11.02 -6.32
CA TYR A 38 -8.93 9.81 -7.10
C TYR A 38 -8.53 10.15 -8.52
N THR A 39 -7.35 9.72 -8.93
CA THR A 39 -6.94 9.75 -10.33
C THR A 39 -6.99 8.36 -10.94
N LYS A 40 -7.93 8.17 -11.89
CA LYS A 40 -7.96 6.98 -12.74
C LYS A 40 -6.84 7.07 -13.78
N SER A 41 -5.77 6.29 -13.59
CA SER A 41 -4.63 6.24 -14.51
C SER A 41 -3.90 4.90 -14.42
N TRP A 42 -3.23 4.55 -15.51
CA TRP A 42 -2.27 3.45 -15.50
C TRP A 42 -1.00 3.91 -14.78
N VAL A 43 -0.68 3.29 -13.65
CA VAL A 43 0.40 3.74 -12.75
C VAL A 43 1.77 3.28 -13.26
N THR A 44 2.70 4.23 -13.40
CA THR A 44 4.09 3.97 -13.76
C THR A 44 5.03 4.70 -12.79
N LYS A 45 6.31 4.30 -12.75
CA LYS A 45 7.30 5.00 -11.93
C LYS A 45 7.51 6.46 -12.38
N ASP A 46 7.18 6.75 -13.64
CA ASP A 46 7.41 8.05 -14.26
C ASP A 46 6.25 9.04 -14.03
N ASN A 47 5.01 8.55 -13.87
CA ASN A 47 3.84 9.41 -13.67
C ASN A 47 3.44 9.59 -12.19
N ILE A 48 3.69 8.59 -11.34
CA ILE A 48 3.04 8.50 -10.03
C ILE A 48 3.37 9.68 -9.11
N PHE A 49 4.61 10.19 -9.17
CA PHE A 49 5.02 11.34 -8.38
C PHE A 49 4.20 12.59 -8.72
N ALA A 50 4.04 12.89 -10.01
CA ALA A 50 3.29 14.06 -10.45
C ALA A 50 1.81 13.92 -10.10
N THR A 51 1.24 12.73 -10.29
CA THR A 51 -0.15 12.42 -9.97
C THR A 51 -0.43 12.61 -8.49
N VAL A 52 0.30 11.92 -7.60
CA VAL A 52 0.05 12.00 -6.15
C VAL A 52 0.26 13.43 -5.63
N LYS A 53 1.28 14.14 -6.14
CA LYS A 53 1.51 15.53 -5.77
C LYS A 53 0.35 16.45 -6.15
N GLN A 54 -0.26 16.24 -7.31
CA GLN A 54 -1.43 17.00 -7.72
C GLN A 54 -2.66 16.62 -6.88
N ASP A 55 -2.92 15.33 -6.72
CA ASP A 55 -4.08 14.82 -5.97
C ASP A 55 -4.04 15.26 -4.49
N CYS A 56 -2.85 15.37 -3.88
CA CYS A 56 -2.72 15.94 -2.53
C CYS A 56 -3.22 17.39 -2.47
N ARG A 57 -2.95 18.20 -3.51
CA ARG A 57 -3.41 19.60 -3.56
C ARG A 57 -4.92 19.68 -3.72
N ASP A 58 -5.52 18.76 -4.46
CA ASP A 58 -6.96 18.73 -4.72
C ASP A 58 -7.79 18.49 -3.43
N ILE A 59 -7.18 17.93 -2.39
CA ILE A 59 -7.76 17.77 -1.05
C ILE A 59 -7.16 18.71 0.01
N ASP A 60 -6.59 19.85 -0.41
CA ASP A 60 -5.95 20.84 0.47
C ASP A 60 -4.88 20.22 1.39
N SER A 61 -4.01 19.38 0.82
CA SER A 61 -2.88 18.74 1.51
C SER A 61 -1.56 18.94 0.75
N ASP A 62 -0.45 18.64 1.41
CA ASP A 62 0.88 18.65 0.81
C ASP A 62 1.44 17.23 0.66
N PHE A 63 2.15 16.98 -0.43
CA PHE A 63 2.80 15.69 -0.70
C PHE A 63 3.74 15.24 0.42
N SER A 64 4.42 16.18 1.09
CA SER A 64 5.31 15.90 2.22
C SER A 64 4.57 15.54 3.52
N MET A 65 3.27 15.80 3.59
CA MET A 65 2.41 15.51 4.75
C MET A 65 1.74 14.13 4.65
N VAL A 66 2.04 13.32 3.63
CA VAL A 66 1.52 11.96 3.53
C VAL A 66 2.10 11.12 4.66
N ASP A 67 1.26 10.69 5.60
CA ASP A 67 1.64 9.90 6.77
C ASP A 67 1.72 8.39 6.49
N ILE A 68 0.89 7.88 5.57
CA ILE A 68 0.80 6.47 5.26
C ILE A 68 0.86 6.30 3.74
N LEU A 69 1.79 5.48 3.27
CA LEU A 69 1.89 5.06 1.88
C LEU A 69 1.49 3.59 1.77
N MET A 70 0.55 3.28 0.87
CA MET A 70 0.14 1.91 0.55
C MET A 70 0.35 1.67 -0.95
N VAL A 71 1.03 0.58 -1.31
CA VAL A 71 1.28 0.22 -2.73
C VAL A 71 0.96 -1.26 -2.92
N ASP A 72 0.02 -1.51 -3.82
CA ASP A 72 -0.49 -2.83 -4.22
C ASP A 72 -1.03 -2.70 -5.65
N LEU A 73 -0.20 -3.06 -6.63
CA LEU A 73 -0.42 -2.89 -8.08
C LEU A 73 -0.27 -4.22 -8.84
N ASP A 74 -0.03 -5.34 -8.15
CA ASP A 74 0.24 -6.66 -8.71
C ASP A 74 1.42 -6.67 -9.73
N GLY A 75 2.47 -5.86 -9.53
CA GLY A 75 3.54 -5.73 -10.53
C GLY A 75 4.68 -4.77 -10.17
N ASN A 76 4.60 -3.53 -10.64
CA ASN A 76 5.71 -2.56 -10.57
C ASN A 76 5.85 -1.87 -9.19
N ASP A 77 5.29 -2.45 -8.15
CA ASP A 77 5.17 -1.93 -6.78
C ASP A 77 6.48 -1.37 -6.23
N PHE A 78 7.57 -2.11 -6.43
CA PHE A 78 8.90 -1.71 -5.98
C PHE A 78 9.35 -0.40 -6.63
N TYR A 79 9.19 -0.27 -7.94
CA TYR A 79 9.63 0.91 -8.70
C TYR A 79 8.75 2.13 -8.43
N VAL A 80 7.45 1.92 -8.23
CA VAL A 80 6.50 2.97 -7.83
C VAL A 80 6.83 3.48 -6.43
N THR A 81 7.10 2.57 -5.49
CA THR A 81 7.53 2.92 -4.13
C THR A 81 8.83 3.70 -4.15
N GLU A 82 9.82 3.23 -4.91
CA GLU A 82 11.11 3.91 -5.05
C GLU A 82 10.94 5.33 -5.63
N ALA A 83 10.15 5.49 -6.69
CA ALA A 83 9.89 6.79 -7.32
C ALA A 83 9.22 7.79 -6.37
N LEU A 84 8.26 7.36 -5.55
CA LEU A 84 7.59 8.21 -4.58
C LEU A 84 8.54 8.67 -3.46
N LEU A 85 9.38 7.76 -2.95
CA LEU A 85 10.37 8.08 -1.92
C LEU A 85 11.47 9.00 -2.46
N ASP A 86 11.96 8.75 -3.68
CA ASP A 86 12.97 9.58 -4.34
C ASP A 86 12.42 10.97 -4.71
N GLY A 87 11.11 11.07 -4.98
CA GLY A 87 10.38 12.33 -5.10
C GLY A 87 10.26 13.13 -3.80
N GLY A 88 10.73 12.58 -2.68
CA GLY A 88 10.79 13.24 -1.38
C GLY A 88 9.68 12.88 -0.40
N MET A 89 8.84 11.87 -0.71
CA MET A 89 7.82 11.41 0.22
C MET A 89 8.48 10.77 1.45
N LYS A 90 7.99 11.10 2.65
CA LYS A 90 8.52 10.59 3.92
C LYS A 90 7.38 10.11 4.84
N PRO A 91 6.62 9.08 4.44
CA PRO A 91 5.50 8.60 5.24
C PRO A 91 5.97 8.02 6.56
N SER A 92 5.18 8.13 7.61
CA SER A 92 5.47 7.51 8.91
C SER A 92 5.34 5.98 8.85
N VAL A 93 4.46 5.47 7.98
CA VAL A 93 4.20 4.05 7.75
C VAL A 93 4.16 3.74 6.25
N LEU A 94 4.80 2.66 5.83
CA LEU A 94 4.61 2.07 4.50
C LEU A 94 3.96 0.69 4.63
N VAL A 95 2.97 0.41 3.78
CA VAL A 95 2.33 -0.89 3.62
C VAL A 95 2.53 -1.32 2.18
N LEU A 96 3.37 -2.33 1.96
CA LEU A 96 3.84 -2.69 0.63
C LEU A 96 3.49 -4.14 0.32
N GLU A 97 2.87 -4.37 -0.83
CA GLU A 97 2.72 -5.72 -1.34
C GLU A 97 4.11 -6.29 -1.68
N TYR A 98 4.38 -7.51 -1.19
CA TYR A 98 5.60 -8.23 -1.48
C TYR A 98 5.31 -9.67 -1.90
N ASN A 99 6.24 -10.23 -2.68
CA ASN A 99 6.17 -11.58 -3.17
C ASN A 99 6.55 -12.58 -2.06
N SER A 100 5.53 -13.09 -1.38
CA SER A 100 5.67 -13.99 -0.23
C SER A 100 6.12 -15.40 -0.58
N TYR A 101 6.33 -15.73 -1.86
CA TYR A 101 6.96 -16.98 -2.29
C TYR A 101 8.48 -16.94 -2.23
N LEU A 102 9.08 -15.75 -2.08
CA LEU A 102 10.52 -15.53 -2.07
C LEU A 102 10.96 -15.18 -0.64
N PRO A 103 11.33 -16.19 0.19
CA PRO A 103 11.78 -15.93 1.55
C PRO A 103 13.11 -15.17 1.58
N PRO A 104 13.35 -14.36 2.62
CA PRO A 104 14.69 -13.84 2.90
C PRO A 104 15.75 -14.96 2.94
N PRO A 105 16.99 -14.71 2.50
CA PRO A 105 17.54 -13.43 2.05
C PRO A 105 17.48 -13.24 0.52
N ILE A 106 16.52 -13.86 -0.19
CA ILE A 106 16.41 -13.72 -1.64
C ILE A 106 16.09 -12.26 -1.98
N ASP A 107 17.06 -11.55 -2.59
CA ASP A 107 16.87 -10.20 -3.15
C ASP A 107 16.44 -10.31 -4.61
N TRP A 108 15.14 -10.17 -4.83
CA TRP A 108 14.53 -10.26 -6.14
C TRP A 108 13.48 -9.16 -6.34
N LYS A 109 13.40 -8.68 -7.58
CA LYS A 109 12.42 -7.72 -8.07
C LYS A 109 11.98 -8.17 -9.46
N MET A 110 10.69 -8.04 -9.76
CA MET A 110 10.20 -8.18 -11.13
C MET A 110 10.93 -7.17 -12.03
N GLU A 111 11.19 -7.53 -13.29
CA GLU A 111 11.70 -6.57 -14.26
C GLU A 111 10.65 -5.48 -14.53
N TYR A 112 11.07 -4.21 -14.54
CA TYR A 112 10.16 -3.10 -14.80
C TYR A 112 9.56 -3.20 -16.19
N ASN A 113 8.24 -3.26 -16.26
CA ASN A 113 7.50 -3.17 -17.51
C ASN A 113 6.34 -2.18 -17.33
N PRO A 114 6.38 -0.98 -17.95
CA PRO A 114 5.34 0.02 -17.78
C PRO A 114 3.99 -0.42 -18.34
N GLU A 115 3.90 -1.51 -19.11
CA GLU A 115 2.66 -2.07 -19.65
C GLU A 115 2.30 -3.41 -18.97
N ASN A 116 2.88 -3.70 -17.80
CA ASN A 116 2.68 -4.97 -17.10
C ASN A 116 1.21 -5.20 -16.71
N ILE A 117 0.60 -6.21 -17.30
CA ILE A 117 -0.71 -6.72 -16.87
C ILE A 117 -0.48 -8.04 -16.16
N TRP A 118 -0.82 -8.11 -14.87
CA TRP A 118 -0.77 -9.36 -14.14
C TRP A 118 -1.84 -10.33 -14.64
N VAL A 119 -1.42 -11.56 -14.94
CA VAL A 119 -2.31 -12.63 -15.39
C VAL A 119 -2.25 -13.77 -14.37
N PRO A 120 -3.30 -13.99 -13.56
CA PRO A 120 -3.35 -15.11 -12.63
C PRO A 120 -3.31 -16.46 -13.37
N PRO A 121 -2.59 -17.48 -12.87
CA PRO A 121 -1.85 -17.52 -11.60
C PRO A 121 -0.33 -17.25 -11.74
N SER A 122 0.08 -16.04 -12.17
CA SER A 122 1.50 -15.67 -12.23
C SER A 122 2.09 -15.40 -10.84
N LEU A 123 3.30 -15.93 -10.60
CA LEU A 123 4.13 -15.61 -9.42
C LEU A 123 5.21 -14.55 -9.71
N ASN A 124 5.24 -14.02 -10.94
CA ASN A 124 6.16 -12.98 -11.36
C ASN A 124 5.51 -11.61 -11.19
N TYR A 125 5.53 -11.10 -9.95
CA TYR A 125 4.97 -9.80 -9.56
C TYR A 125 5.76 -9.21 -8.40
N GLY A 126 5.74 -7.88 -8.28
CA GLY A 126 6.26 -7.15 -7.13
C GLY A 126 7.76 -7.37 -6.88
N ALA A 127 8.10 -7.49 -5.60
CA ALA A 127 9.46 -7.75 -5.15
C ALA A 127 9.48 -8.62 -3.89
N SER A 128 10.61 -9.27 -3.64
CA SER A 128 10.87 -9.99 -2.39
C SER A 128 10.87 -9.06 -1.16
N LEU A 129 10.64 -9.63 0.04
CA LEU A 129 10.74 -8.87 1.29
C LEU A 129 12.15 -8.29 1.49
N GLN A 130 13.19 -9.05 1.12
CA GLN A 130 14.57 -8.62 1.23
C GLN A 130 14.86 -7.38 0.36
N ALA A 131 14.32 -7.32 -0.86
CA ALA A 131 14.47 -6.15 -1.73
C ALA A 131 13.92 -4.88 -1.07
N TYR A 132 12.75 -4.95 -0.42
CA TYR A 132 12.19 -3.82 0.33
C TYR A 132 13.04 -3.44 1.55
N VAL A 133 13.51 -4.42 2.33
CA VAL A 133 14.43 -4.15 3.46
C VAL A 133 15.69 -3.43 2.98
N ASN A 134 16.27 -3.87 1.85
CA ASN A 134 17.44 -3.23 1.24
C ASN A 134 17.12 -1.79 0.79
N LEU A 135 15.96 -1.55 0.16
CA LEU A 135 15.51 -0.23 -0.27
C LEU A 135 15.30 0.73 0.91
N LEU A 136 14.61 0.26 1.95
CA LEU A 136 14.02 1.08 3.00
C LEU A 136 14.96 1.32 4.18
N SER A 137 15.85 0.38 4.50
CA SER A 137 16.89 0.57 5.54
C SER A 137 17.79 1.77 5.22
N ARG A 138 18.16 1.94 3.95
CA ARG A 138 18.93 3.10 3.46
C ARG A 138 18.17 4.42 3.52
N ARG A 139 16.84 4.36 3.62
CA ARG A 139 15.94 5.52 3.66
C ARG A 139 15.38 5.80 5.06
N GLY A 140 15.93 5.14 6.09
CA GLY A 140 15.59 5.40 7.50
C GLY A 140 14.33 4.69 7.97
N TYR A 141 14.02 3.52 7.41
CA TYR A 141 12.87 2.70 7.78
C TYR A 141 13.30 1.29 8.20
N PHE A 142 12.47 0.63 8.99
CA PHE A 142 12.64 -0.78 9.35
C PHE A 142 11.31 -1.54 9.29
N LEU A 143 11.40 -2.85 9.03
CA LEU A 143 10.26 -3.77 8.99
C LEU A 143 9.73 -4.01 10.41
N VAL A 144 8.41 -3.92 10.61
CA VAL A 144 7.76 -4.22 11.89
C VAL A 144 6.85 -5.44 11.85
N ALA A 145 6.30 -5.77 10.68
CA ALA A 145 5.40 -6.91 10.53
C ALA A 145 5.22 -7.31 9.06
N CYS A 146 4.86 -8.57 8.84
CA CYS A 146 4.14 -9.02 7.64
C CYS A 146 2.75 -9.50 8.07
N ASN A 147 1.71 -9.28 7.27
CA ASN A 147 0.36 -9.67 7.65
C ASN A 147 0.20 -11.20 7.75
N ALA A 148 -0.03 -11.69 8.97
CA ALA A 148 -0.08 -13.12 9.27
C ALA A 148 -1.14 -13.91 8.47
N GLN A 149 -2.25 -13.28 8.07
CA GLN A 149 -3.39 -13.97 7.45
C GLN A 149 -3.24 -14.23 5.95
N THR A 150 -2.56 -13.37 5.18
CA THR A 150 -2.34 -13.62 3.74
C THR A 150 -0.87 -13.65 3.35
N GLY A 151 0.00 -13.08 4.17
CA GLY A 151 1.44 -13.00 3.92
C GLY A 151 1.82 -12.01 2.83
N ASN A 152 0.89 -11.23 2.26
CA ASN A 152 1.15 -10.39 1.09
C ASN A 152 1.63 -8.96 1.40
N ASN A 153 1.37 -8.43 2.60
CA ASN A 153 1.66 -7.04 2.94
C ASN A 153 2.74 -6.94 4.03
N ALA A 154 3.77 -6.15 3.76
CA ALA A 154 4.83 -5.82 4.68
C ALA A 154 4.66 -4.39 5.22
N PHE A 155 4.85 -4.23 6.53
CA PHE A 155 4.68 -2.96 7.23
C PHE A 155 6.05 -2.43 7.65
N PHE A 156 6.39 -1.24 7.18
CA PHE A 156 7.62 -0.54 7.53
C PHE A 156 7.29 0.77 8.23
N VAL A 157 8.13 1.17 9.18
CA VAL A 157 8.00 2.43 9.91
C VAL A 157 9.34 3.15 9.97
N LYS A 158 9.30 4.47 10.17
CA LYS A 158 10.51 5.27 10.33
C LYS A 158 11.32 4.82 11.56
N ASN A 159 12.64 4.90 11.46
CA ASN A 159 13.57 4.62 12.56
C ASN A 159 13.29 5.50 13.79
N GLU A 160 12.78 6.72 13.62
CA GLU A 160 12.38 7.59 14.73
C GLU A 160 11.28 6.99 15.62
N LEU A 161 10.50 6.05 15.08
CA LEU A 161 9.44 5.34 15.81
C LEU A 161 9.95 4.07 16.48
N ALA A 162 11.25 3.73 16.38
CA ALA A 162 11.79 2.47 16.91
C ALA A 162 11.48 2.23 18.39
N GLY A 163 11.44 3.28 19.22
CA GLY A 163 11.09 3.19 20.63
C GLY A 163 9.65 2.70 20.90
N LYS A 164 8.75 2.78 19.92
CA LYS A 164 7.38 2.23 20.00
C LYS A 164 7.30 0.74 19.64
N PHE A 165 8.39 0.16 19.14
CA PHE A 165 8.47 -1.22 18.65
C PHE A 165 9.67 -1.94 19.28
N GLY A 166 9.84 -1.77 20.59
CA GLY A 166 10.95 -2.36 21.36
C GLY A 166 10.81 -3.88 21.57
N ASP A 167 9.60 -4.40 21.43
CA ASP A 167 9.22 -5.81 21.52
C ASP A 167 9.22 -6.54 20.16
N VAL A 168 9.43 -5.80 19.06
CA VAL A 168 9.44 -6.34 17.69
C VAL A 168 10.85 -6.77 17.30
N SER A 169 10.99 -8.01 16.81
CA SER A 169 12.26 -8.54 16.30
C SER A 169 12.81 -7.67 15.16
N ARG A 170 14.13 -7.59 15.05
CA ARG A 170 14.83 -6.90 13.96
C ARG A 170 15.37 -7.86 12.91
N GLU A 171 15.23 -9.16 13.16
CA GLU A 171 15.59 -10.20 12.21
C GLU A 171 14.46 -10.38 11.21
N ILE A 172 14.77 -10.20 9.93
CA ILE A 172 13.77 -10.30 8.84
C ILE A 172 13.08 -11.68 8.81
N GLY A 173 13.80 -12.74 9.20
CA GLY A 173 13.29 -14.10 9.25
C GLY A 173 12.20 -14.32 10.31
N ASP A 174 12.26 -13.58 11.43
CA ASP A 174 11.27 -13.67 12.50
C ASP A 174 9.94 -12.99 12.11
N LEU A 175 10.01 -12.02 11.19
CA LEU A 175 8.86 -11.23 10.74
C LEU A 175 8.25 -11.73 9.42
N TYR A 176 9.02 -12.47 8.62
CA TYR A 176 8.59 -12.97 7.32
C TYR A 176 7.41 -13.94 7.48
N VAL A 177 6.37 -13.73 6.66
CA VAL A 177 5.20 -14.61 6.59
C VAL A 177 5.04 -15.09 5.16
N GLY A 178 5.56 -16.29 4.88
CA GLY A 178 5.42 -16.90 3.55
C GLY A 178 4.02 -17.48 3.29
N ARG A 179 3.57 -17.46 2.03
CA ARG A 179 2.26 -18.03 1.65
C ARG A 179 2.12 -19.52 2.00
N ALA A 180 3.24 -20.26 2.06
CA ALA A 180 3.29 -21.66 2.46
C ALA A 180 3.11 -21.90 3.97
N GLN A 181 3.27 -20.86 4.80
CA GLN A 181 3.16 -20.94 6.26
C GLN A 181 1.78 -20.47 6.77
N ASN A 182 0.84 -20.22 5.86
CA ASN A 182 -0.46 -19.68 6.19
C ASN A 182 -1.32 -20.74 6.89
N VAL A 183 -1.29 -20.72 8.23
CA VAL A 183 -2.02 -21.68 9.09
C VAL A 183 -3.54 -21.52 8.93
N TYR A 184 -3.98 -20.35 8.48
CA TYR A 184 -5.37 -20.05 8.17
C TYR A 184 -5.62 -20.39 6.70
N ASN A 185 -5.95 -21.64 6.43
CA ASN A 185 -6.48 -22.10 5.15
C ASN A 185 -7.93 -21.60 4.98
N THR A 186 -8.16 -20.30 5.21
CA THR A 186 -9.41 -19.65 4.86
C THR A 186 -9.42 -19.54 3.35
N PRO A 187 -10.40 -20.16 2.65
CA PRO A 187 -10.70 -19.73 1.29
C PRO A 187 -10.82 -18.20 1.32
N HIS A 188 -10.42 -17.52 0.25
CA HIS A 188 -10.89 -16.15 0.03
C HIS A 188 -12.42 -16.21 -0.02
N ASN A 189 -13.07 -16.21 1.15
CA ASN A 189 -14.49 -16.08 1.30
C ASN A 189 -14.75 -14.65 0.87
N LYS A 190 -14.98 -14.50 -0.44
CA LYS A 190 -15.31 -13.24 -1.10
C LYS A 190 -16.68 -12.78 -0.62
N LYS A 191 -16.84 -12.51 0.67
CA LYS A 191 -17.81 -11.51 1.12
C LYS A 191 -17.28 -10.20 0.56
N LYS A 192 -17.62 -9.91 -0.69
CA LYS A 192 -17.34 -8.61 -1.30
C LYS A 192 -18.09 -7.59 -0.47
N LEU A 193 -17.40 -6.55 -0.01
CA LEU A 193 -18.07 -5.39 0.55
C LEU A 193 -19.07 -4.89 -0.49
N SER A 194 -20.27 -4.50 -0.09
CA SER A 194 -21.21 -3.90 -1.03
C SER A 194 -20.85 -2.43 -1.24
N ARG A 195 -21.26 -1.88 -2.39
CA ARG A 195 -21.23 -0.43 -2.64
C ARG A 195 -21.87 0.35 -1.48
N ASP A 196 -23.06 -0.05 -1.06
CA ASP A 196 -23.80 0.60 0.02
C ASP A 196 -23.02 0.61 1.33
N PHE A 197 -22.26 -0.45 1.61
CA PHE A 197 -21.39 -0.51 2.78
C PHE A 197 -20.26 0.51 2.70
N ILE A 198 -19.58 0.59 1.55
CA ILE A 198 -18.50 1.57 1.33
C ILE A 198 -19.01 2.99 1.52
N GLU A 199 -20.11 3.35 0.84
CA GLU A 199 -20.67 4.70 0.95
C GLU A 199 -21.10 5.01 2.40
N SER A 200 -21.69 4.04 3.10
CA SER A 200 -22.05 4.18 4.52
C SER A 200 -20.83 4.47 5.41
N VAL A 201 -19.74 3.73 5.20
CA VAL A 201 -18.48 3.90 5.93
C VAL A 201 -17.88 5.28 5.66
N LEU A 202 -17.81 5.71 4.40
CA LEU A 202 -17.28 7.02 4.03
C LEU A 202 -18.12 8.16 4.64
N ARG A 203 -19.45 8.05 4.60
CA ARG A 203 -20.36 9.05 5.21
C ARG A 203 -20.23 9.10 6.74
N SER A 204 -19.81 8.02 7.38
CA SER A 204 -19.57 8.03 8.83
C SER A 204 -18.34 8.88 9.21
N GLY A 205 -17.28 8.88 8.38
CA GLY A 205 -16.09 9.69 8.59
C GLY A 205 -16.32 11.19 8.43
N LEU A 206 -17.17 11.60 7.47
CA LEU A 206 -17.54 13.01 7.28
C LEU A 206 -18.24 13.64 8.50
N LYS A 207 -18.85 12.83 9.38
CA LYS A 207 -19.48 13.34 10.62
C LYS A 207 -18.48 13.62 11.73
N GLN A 208 -17.24 13.15 11.60
CA GLN A 208 -16.19 13.29 12.61
C GLN A 208 -15.24 14.47 12.35
N GLN A 209 -15.26 15.04 11.13
CA GLN A 209 -14.51 16.23 10.72
C GLN A 209 -15.31 17.51 10.99
#